data_AF-A0A653YMV4-F1
#
_entry.id   AF-A0A653YMV4-F1
#
_cell.length_a   1.000
_cell.length_b   1.000
_cell.length_c   1.000
_cell.angle_alpha   90.00
_cell.angle_beta   90.00
_cell.angle_gamma   90.00
#
_symmetry.space_group_name_H-M   'P 1'
#
loop_
_entity.id
_entity.type
_entity.pdbx_description
1 polymer ?
#
loop_
_entity_poly.entity_id
_entity_poly.type
_entity_poly.pdbx_seq_one_letter_code
_entity_poly.pdbx_strand_id
1 'polypeptide(L)'
;MKLIFFSVLLYIYFPIILGIIANHAVKNGYVTTNPLSYILIKFKHSSYEERFLLSLSSIFLITIPIAFYSTSVATDSRNARILGITMISAAMLLSVVYAITSRPVRSTYSKYAGRLNFIIAVSATINFARATSFAEGVISELVGVRASELPTGLAWLSLIMVPVAWLVTLSIGSIAIYAVALFSTSLKDAPRKSHAVGLQVPIQRKVFRELAPGYAVAFSFAILAVSPLTVVSNILGSAWAEKKIREELVSASFHVKASKCSIDGIDGAKVAFLNDGKAIVALPHEKLGFVFQPITCVTNWMDPAQIIEIYKNGNSAS
;
A
#
# COMPACT_ATOMS: atom_id res chain seq x y z
N MET A 1 14.36 21.41 -21.63
CA MET A 1 13.22 20.56 -21.20
C MET A 1 12.58 21.01 -19.88
N LYS A 2 13.34 21.17 -18.78
CA LYS A 2 12.81 21.71 -17.50
C LYS A 2 12.12 23.07 -17.63
N LEU A 3 12.76 24.02 -18.31
CA LEU A 3 12.22 25.37 -18.50
C LEU A 3 10.90 25.35 -19.29
N ILE A 4 10.82 24.54 -20.34
CA ILE A 4 9.60 24.31 -21.13
C ILE A 4 8.48 23.72 -20.26
N PHE A 5 8.79 22.75 -19.40
CA PHE A 5 7.80 22.18 -18.48
C PHE A 5 7.24 23.23 -17.51
N PHE A 6 8.09 24.03 -16.88
CA PHE A 6 7.63 25.10 -15.97
C PHE A 6 6.85 26.18 -16.73
N SER A 7 7.23 26.49 -17.97
CA SER A 7 6.46 27.40 -18.83
C SER A 7 5.07 26.83 -19.14
N VAL A 8 4.95 25.55 -19.51
CA VAL A 8 3.65 24.90 -19.73
C VAL A 8 2.82 24.86 -18.45
N LEU A 9 3.44 24.57 -17.30
CA LEU A 9 2.77 24.55 -16.02
C LEU A 9 2.19 25.92 -15.64
N LEU A 10 3.02 26.97 -15.68
CA LEU A 10 2.67 28.32 -15.22
C LEU A 10 1.78 29.08 -16.21
N TYR A 11 2.00 28.90 -17.51
CA TYR A 11 1.31 29.69 -18.56
C TYR A 11 0.17 28.94 -19.24
N ILE A 12 0.06 27.62 -19.10
CA ILE A 12 -1.01 26.83 -19.73
C ILE A 12 -1.85 26.13 -18.65
N TYR A 13 -1.25 25.27 -17.82
CA TYR A 13 -2.00 24.44 -16.87
C TYR A 13 -2.71 25.28 -15.79
N PHE A 14 -1.99 26.09 -15.02
CA PHE A 14 -2.59 26.90 -13.96
C PHE A 14 -3.65 27.90 -14.48
N PRO A 15 -3.41 28.63 -15.58
CA PRO A 15 -4.41 29.52 -16.15
C PRO A 15 -5.67 28.80 -16.63
N ILE A 16 -5.57 27.62 -17.24
CA ILE A 16 -6.73 26.82 -17.63
C ILE A 16 -7.53 26.41 -16.40
N ILE A 17 -6.87 25.92 -15.35
CA ILE A 17 -7.54 25.54 -14.09
C ILE A 17 -8.23 26.75 -13.46
N LEU A 18 -7.54 27.88 -13.34
CA LEU A 18 -8.12 29.11 -12.80
C LEU A 18 -9.28 29.61 -13.65
N GLY A 19 -9.20 29.50 -14.97
CA GLY A 19 -10.28 29.83 -15.91
C GLY A 19 -11.50 28.93 -15.75
N ILE A 20 -11.31 27.62 -15.56
CA ILE A 20 -12.39 26.68 -15.26
C ILE A 20 -13.07 27.05 -13.94
N ILE A 21 -12.28 27.35 -12.91
CA ILE A 21 -12.79 27.74 -11.58
C ILE A 21 -13.53 29.08 -11.65
N ALA A 22 -12.99 30.07 -12.37
CA ALA A 22 -13.62 31.37 -12.58
C ALA A 22 -14.94 31.24 -13.34
N ASN A 23 -14.97 30.48 -14.43
CA ASN A 23 -16.19 30.21 -15.20
C ASN A 23 -17.24 29.50 -14.32
N HIS A 24 -16.80 28.53 -13.52
CA HIS A 24 -17.65 27.86 -12.56
C HIS A 24 -18.15 28.81 -11.45
N ALA A 25 -17.34 29.76 -10.98
CA ALA A 25 -17.74 30.77 -10.00
C ALA A 25 -18.81 31.71 -10.58
N VAL A 26 -18.60 32.22 -11.79
CA VAL A 26 -19.54 33.08 -12.52
C VAL A 26 -20.87 32.37 -12.76
N LYS A 27 -20.84 31.12 -13.23
CA LYS A 27 -22.05 30.29 -13.42
C LYS A 27 -22.87 30.09 -12.14
N ASN A 28 -22.23 30.21 -10.98
CA ASN A 28 -22.87 30.09 -9.67
C ASN A 28 -23.15 31.43 -8.99
N GLY A 29 -23.04 32.55 -9.71
CA GLY A 29 -23.36 33.88 -9.20
C GLY A 29 -22.24 34.57 -8.40
N TYR A 30 -21.02 34.02 -8.39
CA TYR A 30 -19.85 34.59 -7.73
C TYR A 30 -19.02 35.39 -8.74
N VAL A 31 -19.59 36.50 -9.25
CA VAL A 31 -19.06 37.25 -10.40
C VAL A 31 -17.84 38.12 -10.04
N THR A 32 -17.73 38.58 -8.79
CA THR A 32 -16.68 39.52 -8.35
C THR A 32 -15.60 38.87 -7.48
N THR A 33 -15.72 37.58 -7.20
CA THR A 33 -14.84 36.89 -6.26
C THR A 33 -13.62 36.32 -6.99
N ASN A 34 -12.41 36.61 -6.49
CA ASN A 34 -11.19 35.95 -6.96
C ASN A 34 -11.38 34.42 -6.92
N PRO A 35 -10.97 33.65 -7.95
CA PRO A 35 -11.06 32.19 -7.98
C PRO A 35 -10.59 31.51 -6.69
N LEU A 36 -9.51 32.00 -6.07
CA LEU A 36 -9.00 31.45 -4.81
C LEU A 36 -9.95 31.71 -3.63
N SER A 37 -10.48 32.94 -3.52
CA SER A 37 -11.48 33.30 -2.52
C SER A 37 -12.78 32.50 -2.71
N TYR A 38 -13.18 32.26 -3.96
CA TYR A 38 -14.32 31.41 -4.28
C TYR A 38 -14.11 29.97 -3.80
N ILE A 39 -12.93 29.37 -4.00
CA ILE A 39 -12.60 28.03 -3.48
C ILE A 39 -12.71 28.01 -1.95
N LEU A 40 -12.16 28.99 -1.25
CA LEU A 40 -12.19 29.06 0.22
C LEU A 40 -13.62 29.23 0.74
N ILE A 41 -14.41 30.10 0.12
CA ILE A 41 -15.83 30.30 0.47
C ILE A 41 -16.61 29.01 0.23
N LYS A 42 -16.39 28.37 -0.92
CA LYS A 42 -17.04 27.10 -1.25
C LYS A 42 -16.64 26.03 -0.24
N PHE A 43 -15.35 25.87 0.06
CA PHE A 43 -14.88 24.91 1.06
C PHE A 43 -15.50 25.15 2.44
N LYS A 44 -15.61 26.41 2.89
CA LYS A 44 -16.21 26.76 4.18
C LYS A 44 -17.71 26.43 4.26
N HIS A 45 -18.46 26.58 3.16
CA HIS A 45 -19.91 26.38 3.15
C HIS A 45 -20.37 25.05 2.54
N SER A 46 -19.45 24.29 1.96
CA SER A 46 -19.71 22.97 1.38
C SER A 46 -20.01 21.92 2.46
N SER A 47 -20.81 20.93 2.07
CA SER A 47 -21.06 19.71 2.86
C SER A 47 -19.77 18.93 3.12
N TYR A 48 -19.83 17.96 4.04
CA TYR A 48 -18.67 17.13 4.37
C TYR A 48 -18.15 16.36 3.14
N GLU A 49 -19.05 15.82 2.33
CA GLU A 49 -18.78 15.09 1.10
C GLU A 49 -18.13 15.98 0.04
N GLU A 50 -18.64 17.20 -0.13
CA GLU A 50 -18.06 18.17 -1.05
C GLU A 50 -16.68 18.64 -0.61
N ARG A 51 -16.48 18.88 0.69
CA ARG A 51 -15.14 19.22 1.23
C ARG A 51 -14.14 18.10 0.97
N PHE A 52 -14.54 16.85 1.17
CA PHE A 52 -13.70 15.69 0.84
C PHE A 52 -13.31 15.68 -0.65
N LEU A 53 -14.29 15.81 -1.55
CA LEU A 53 -14.05 15.82 -2.99
C LEU A 53 -13.18 17.02 -3.43
N LEU A 54 -13.37 18.20 -2.84
CA LEU A 54 -12.55 19.38 -3.12
C LEU A 54 -11.11 19.21 -2.65
N SER A 55 -10.90 18.70 -1.43
CA SER A 55 -9.55 18.39 -0.90
C SER A 55 -8.84 17.39 -1.80
N LEU A 56 -9.54 16.33 -2.19
CA LEU A 56 -8.97 15.27 -2.98
C LEU A 56 -8.67 15.70 -4.42
N SER A 57 -9.57 16.47 -5.04
CA SER A 57 -9.34 17.09 -6.35
C SER A 57 -8.12 18.00 -6.31
N SER A 58 -7.92 18.74 -5.21
CA SER A 58 -6.74 19.60 -5.03
C SER A 58 -5.43 18.79 -4.95
N ILE A 59 -5.44 17.63 -4.28
CA ILE A 59 -4.29 16.72 -4.25
C ILE A 59 -3.95 16.23 -5.66
N PHE A 60 -4.95 15.77 -6.44
CA PHE A 60 -4.72 15.32 -7.81
C PHE A 60 -4.26 16.44 -8.75
N LEU A 61 -4.81 17.66 -8.56
CA LEU A 61 -4.42 18.84 -9.34
C LEU A 61 -2.93 19.16 -9.22
N ILE A 62 -2.35 18.93 -8.04
CA ILE A 62 -0.93 19.10 -7.77
C ILE A 62 -0.13 17.87 -8.22
N THR A 63 -0.66 16.66 -8.01
CA THR A 63 0.04 15.40 -8.28
C THR A 63 0.22 15.11 -9.77
N ILE A 64 -0.79 15.40 -10.61
CA ILE A 64 -0.74 15.11 -12.05
C ILE A 64 0.44 15.82 -12.74
N PRO A 65 0.67 17.14 -12.53
CA PRO A 65 1.83 17.80 -13.11
C PRO A 65 3.16 17.28 -12.57
N ILE A 66 3.25 16.93 -11.28
CA ILE A 66 4.47 16.36 -10.69
C ILE A 66 4.78 14.98 -11.31
N ALA A 67 3.76 14.14 -11.49
CA ALA A 67 3.91 12.85 -12.15
C ALA A 67 4.41 13.04 -13.58
N PHE A 68 3.80 13.96 -14.35
CA PHE A 68 4.26 14.28 -15.70
C PHE A 68 5.70 14.83 -15.72
N TYR A 69 6.09 15.66 -14.75
CA TYR A 69 7.47 16.10 -14.60
C TYR A 69 8.43 14.94 -14.37
N SER A 70 8.07 14.02 -13.46
CA SER A 70 8.91 12.85 -13.16
C SER A 70 9.06 11.93 -14.36
N THR A 71 7.99 11.68 -15.14
CA THR A 71 8.07 10.74 -16.27
C THR A 71 8.73 11.35 -17.50
N SER A 72 8.50 12.64 -17.76
CA SER A 72 8.86 13.26 -19.04
C SER A 72 10.15 14.08 -18.99
N VAL A 73 10.59 14.53 -17.81
CA VAL A 73 11.70 15.49 -17.68
C VAL A 73 12.79 15.02 -16.72
N ALA A 74 12.41 14.34 -15.64
CA ALA A 74 13.32 13.95 -14.58
C ALA A 74 13.03 12.53 -14.10
N THR A 75 13.23 11.57 -15.01
CA THR A 75 12.93 10.12 -14.89
C THR A 75 13.48 9.47 -13.63
N ASP A 76 14.48 10.08 -12.98
CA ASP A 76 15.13 9.56 -11.78
C ASP A 76 15.18 10.57 -10.61
N SER A 77 14.28 11.56 -10.60
CA SER A 77 14.25 12.54 -9.52
C SER A 77 13.68 11.95 -8.23
N ARG A 78 14.56 11.60 -7.29
CA ARG A 78 14.22 11.15 -5.92
C ARG A 78 13.17 12.04 -5.26
N ASN A 79 13.28 13.36 -5.40
CA ASN A 79 12.36 14.31 -4.79
C ASN A 79 10.94 14.22 -5.38
N ALA A 80 10.80 14.03 -6.69
CA ALA A 80 9.49 13.90 -7.32
C ALA A 80 8.84 12.56 -6.93
N ARG A 81 9.63 11.48 -6.83
CA ARG A 81 9.14 10.18 -6.33
C ARG A 81 8.67 10.27 -4.88
N ILE A 82 9.44 10.89 -4.00
CA ILE A 82 9.04 11.11 -2.59
C ILE A 82 7.77 11.94 -2.52
N LEU A 83 7.70 13.06 -3.23
CA LEU A 83 6.53 13.93 -3.25
C LEU A 83 5.28 13.24 -3.83
N GLY A 84 5.45 12.41 -4.85
CA GLY A 84 4.36 11.59 -5.40
C GLY A 84 3.84 10.58 -4.37
N ILE A 85 4.74 9.86 -3.69
CA ILE A 85 4.36 8.91 -2.63
C ILE A 85 3.68 9.62 -1.47
N THR A 86 4.15 10.79 -1.02
CA THR A 86 3.51 11.53 0.08
C THR A 86 2.12 12.01 -0.31
N MET A 87 1.92 12.52 -1.52
CA MET A 87 0.60 12.96 -2.00
C MET A 87 -0.38 11.79 -2.15
N ILE A 88 0.06 10.65 -2.70
CA ILE A 88 -0.74 9.43 -2.79
C ILE A 88 -1.09 8.91 -1.39
N SER A 89 -0.14 8.97 -0.45
CA SER A 89 -0.39 8.56 0.95
C SER A 89 -1.39 9.49 1.65
N ALA A 90 -1.31 10.80 1.39
CA ALA A 90 -2.28 11.77 1.91
C ALA A 90 -3.68 11.53 1.32
N ALA A 91 -3.79 11.27 0.01
CA ALA A 91 -5.06 10.91 -0.63
C ALA A 91 -5.64 9.62 -0.06
N MET A 92 -4.80 8.61 0.18
CA MET A 92 -5.18 7.35 0.81
C MET A 92 -5.71 7.58 2.23
N LEU A 93 -4.98 8.32 3.08
CA LEU A 93 -5.43 8.64 4.44
C LEU A 93 -6.75 9.40 4.45
N LEU A 94 -6.89 10.40 3.58
CA LEU A 94 -8.14 11.16 3.46
C LEU A 94 -9.31 10.24 3.04
N SER A 95 -9.06 9.30 2.14
CA SER A 95 -10.05 8.32 1.67
C SER A 95 -10.45 7.34 2.76
N VAL A 96 -9.49 6.84 3.57
CA VAL A 96 -9.77 6.01 4.75
C VAL A 96 -10.62 6.76 5.76
N VAL A 97 -10.24 8.00 6.09
CA VAL A 97 -11.00 8.84 7.04
C VAL A 97 -12.43 9.02 6.54
N TYR A 98 -12.61 9.39 5.27
CA TYR A 98 -13.95 9.52 4.68
C TYR A 98 -14.73 8.21 4.72
N ALA A 99 -14.12 7.08 4.34
CA ALA A 99 -14.79 5.78 4.34
C ALA A 99 -15.33 5.42 5.73
N ILE A 100 -14.53 5.65 6.79
CA ILE A 100 -14.90 5.36 8.18
C ILE A 100 -16.00 6.30 8.71
N THR A 101 -15.92 7.59 8.40
CA THR A 101 -16.86 8.59 8.93
C THR A 101 -18.15 8.70 8.11
N SER A 102 -18.15 8.22 6.86
CA SER A 102 -19.29 8.39 5.96
C SER A 102 -20.54 7.65 6.45
N ARG A 103 -21.66 8.36 6.47
CA ARG A 103 -22.97 7.79 6.83
C ARG A 103 -23.39 6.61 5.94
N PRO A 104 -23.19 6.63 4.60
CA PRO A 104 -23.57 5.51 3.74
C PRO A 104 -22.82 4.22 4.08
N VAL A 105 -21.51 4.31 4.34
CA VAL A 105 -20.68 3.15 4.69
C VAL A 105 -21.07 2.63 6.07
N ARG A 106 -21.21 3.52 7.07
CA ARG A 106 -21.62 3.13 8.42
C ARG A 106 -22.99 2.46 8.45
N SER A 107 -23.96 2.99 7.71
CA SER A 107 -25.32 2.41 7.59
C SER A 107 -25.30 1.04 6.91
N THR A 108 -24.48 0.88 5.86
CA THR A 108 -24.31 -0.41 5.20
C THR A 108 -23.65 -1.44 6.12
N TYR A 109 -22.61 -1.03 6.86
CA TYR A 109 -21.96 -1.90 7.83
C TYR A 109 -22.92 -2.32 8.94
N SER A 110 -23.67 -1.39 9.55
CA SER A 110 -24.62 -1.75 10.62
C SER A 110 -25.71 -2.70 10.13
N LYS A 111 -26.19 -2.54 8.89
CA LYS A 111 -27.18 -3.42 8.28
C LYS A 111 -26.67 -4.84 8.04
N TYR A 112 -25.38 -5.00 7.71
CA TYR A 112 -24.79 -6.29 7.32
C TYR A 112 -23.67 -6.77 8.26
N ALA A 113 -23.60 -6.24 9.48
CA ALA A 113 -22.46 -6.41 10.39
C ALA A 113 -22.08 -7.88 10.60
N GLY A 114 -23.06 -8.75 10.86
CA GLY A 114 -22.81 -10.19 11.04
C GLY A 114 -22.17 -10.85 9.82
N ARG A 115 -22.67 -10.57 8.61
CA ARG A 115 -22.14 -11.13 7.35
C ARG A 115 -20.75 -10.57 7.04
N LEU A 116 -20.55 -9.26 7.25
CA LEU A 116 -19.26 -8.62 7.02
C LEU A 116 -18.20 -9.12 8.00
N ASN A 117 -18.55 -9.28 9.28
CA ASN A 117 -17.64 -9.82 10.28
C ASN A 117 -17.25 -11.28 9.97
N PHE A 118 -18.19 -12.10 9.49
CA PHE A 118 -17.87 -13.44 9.01
C PHE A 118 -16.92 -13.42 7.82
N ILE A 119 -17.17 -12.55 6.82
CA ILE A 119 -16.27 -12.38 5.67
C ILE A 119 -14.88 -11.93 6.12
N ILE A 120 -14.79 -11.00 7.07
CA ILE A 120 -13.51 -10.53 7.64
C ILE A 120 -12.77 -11.68 8.33
N ALA A 121 -13.47 -12.50 9.12
CA ALA A 121 -12.88 -13.65 9.80
C ALA A 121 -12.33 -14.68 8.80
N VAL A 122 -13.11 -15.06 7.77
CA VAL A 122 -12.64 -15.96 6.71
C VAL A 122 -11.47 -15.34 5.94
N SER A 123 -11.54 -14.03 5.66
CA SER A 123 -10.46 -13.30 5.01
C SER A 123 -9.18 -13.31 5.84
N ALA A 124 -9.24 -13.35 7.17
CA ALA A 124 -8.04 -13.41 8.00
C ALA A 124 -7.22 -14.69 7.73
N THR A 125 -7.89 -15.85 7.64
CA THR A 125 -7.24 -17.13 7.30
C THR A 125 -6.66 -17.11 5.89
N ILE A 126 -7.41 -16.59 4.91
CA ILE A 126 -6.94 -16.47 3.51
C ILE A 126 -5.74 -15.52 3.42
N ASN A 127 -5.76 -14.40 4.14
CA ASN A 127 -4.66 -13.45 4.17
C ASN A 127 -3.41 -14.04 4.81
N PHE A 128 -3.55 -14.85 5.86
CA PHE A 128 -2.41 -15.56 6.45
C PHE A 128 -1.79 -16.54 5.45
N ALA A 129 -2.61 -17.36 4.77
CA ALA A 129 -2.12 -18.26 3.73
C ALA A 129 -1.43 -17.52 2.57
N ARG A 130 -2.00 -16.38 2.13
CA ARG A 130 -1.38 -15.52 1.11
C ARG A 130 -0.06 -14.92 1.59
N ALA A 131 0.01 -14.46 2.84
CA ALA A 131 1.24 -13.93 3.43
C ALA A 131 2.35 -14.98 3.49
N THR A 132 2.00 -16.23 3.84
CA THR A 132 2.94 -17.36 3.76
C THR A 132 3.42 -17.60 2.35
N SER A 133 2.53 -17.59 1.35
CA SER A 133 2.94 -17.72 -0.06
C SER A 133 3.89 -16.60 -0.52
N PHE A 134 3.67 -15.36 -0.07
CA PHE A 134 4.61 -14.26 -0.35
C PHE A 134 5.96 -14.47 0.33
N ALA A 135 5.97 -14.93 1.59
CA ALA A 135 7.19 -15.24 2.32
C ALA A 135 7.99 -16.37 1.65
N GLU A 136 7.31 -17.42 1.16
CA GLU A 136 7.95 -18.50 0.40
C GLU A 136 8.68 -17.98 -0.84
N GLY A 137 8.02 -17.12 -1.62
CA GLY A 137 8.60 -16.51 -2.81
C GLY A 137 9.86 -15.71 -2.49
N VAL A 138 9.80 -14.87 -1.45
CA VAL A 138 10.95 -14.04 -1.03
C VAL A 138 12.12 -14.89 -0.52
N ILE A 139 11.87 -15.92 0.28
CA ILE A 139 12.95 -16.81 0.76
C ILE A 139 13.58 -17.57 -0.41
N SER A 140 12.75 -18.10 -1.32
CA SER A 140 13.24 -18.84 -2.48
C SER A 140 14.09 -17.96 -3.40
N GLU A 141 13.71 -16.70 -3.59
CA GLU A 141 14.45 -15.74 -4.41
C GLU A 141 15.76 -15.30 -3.75
N LEU A 142 15.73 -14.98 -2.45
CA LEU A 142 16.91 -14.46 -1.75
C LEU A 142 17.95 -15.53 -1.45
N VAL A 143 17.50 -16.73 -1.11
CA VAL A 143 18.34 -17.79 -0.55
C VAL A 143 18.62 -18.91 -1.56
N GLY A 144 17.75 -19.08 -2.56
CA GLY A 144 17.89 -20.13 -3.57
C GLY A 144 17.52 -21.54 -3.10
N VAL A 145 16.83 -21.67 -1.97
CA VAL A 145 16.32 -22.95 -1.43
C VAL A 145 14.82 -22.90 -1.17
N ARG A 146 14.20 -24.06 -0.97
CA ARG A 146 12.79 -24.11 -0.56
C ARG A 146 12.64 -23.50 0.82
N ALA A 147 11.66 -22.61 0.98
CA ALA A 147 11.39 -21.96 2.27
C ALA A 147 11.05 -22.93 3.40
N SER A 148 10.53 -24.13 3.07
CA SER A 148 10.29 -25.21 4.03
C SER A 148 11.56 -25.71 4.73
N GLU A 149 12.74 -25.50 4.15
CA GLU A 149 14.02 -25.83 4.79
C GLU A 149 14.45 -24.79 5.84
N LEU A 150 13.79 -23.62 5.87
CA LEU A 150 13.98 -22.56 6.86
C LEU A 150 12.65 -22.27 7.59
N PRO A 151 12.11 -23.23 8.38
CA PRO A 151 10.75 -23.14 8.92
C PRO A 151 10.55 -21.92 9.82
N THR A 152 11.55 -21.56 10.64
CA THR A 152 11.49 -20.38 11.50
C THR A 152 11.50 -19.08 10.70
N GLY A 153 12.31 -19.01 9.64
CA GLY A 153 12.35 -17.88 8.71
C GLY A 153 11.05 -17.72 7.94
N LEU A 154 10.46 -18.83 7.48
CA LEU A 154 9.17 -18.84 6.83
C LEU A 154 8.06 -18.35 7.76
N ALA A 155 8.01 -18.84 9.00
CA ALA A 155 7.01 -18.41 9.98
C ALA A 155 7.14 -16.91 10.29
N TRP A 156 8.37 -16.43 10.53
CA TRP A 156 8.62 -15.03 10.85
C TRP A 156 8.31 -14.09 9.68
N LEU A 157 8.78 -14.43 8.48
CA LEU A 157 8.54 -13.62 7.30
C LEU A 157 7.05 -13.65 6.90
N SER A 158 6.34 -14.76 7.13
CA SER A 158 4.89 -14.81 6.95
C SER A 158 4.19 -13.77 7.81
N LEU A 159 4.57 -13.62 9.08
CA LEU A 159 4.01 -12.61 9.99
C LEU A 159 4.28 -11.18 9.48
N ILE A 160 5.49 -10.91 9.00
CA ILE A 160 5.86 -9.61 8.41
C ILE A 160 5.04 -9.32 7.14
N MET A 161 4.67 -10.35 6.38
CA MET A 161 3.89 -10.23 5.14
C MET A 161 2.37 -10.17 5.37
N VAL A 162 1.85 -10.41 6.58
CA VAL A 162 0.41 -10.32 6.87
C VAL A 162 -0.18 -8.93 6.55
N PRO A 163 0.44 -7.80 6.97
CA PRO A 163 -0.03 -6.47 6.57
C PRO A 163 -0.08 -6.27 5.06
N VAL A 164 0.91 -6.79 4.33
CA VAL A 164 0.97 -6.72 2.86
C VAL A 164 -0.20 -7.48 2.24
N ALA A 165 -0.48 -8.70 2.71
CA ALA A 165 -1.62 -9.48 2.24
C ALA A 165 -2.96 -8.75 2.48
N TRP A 166 -3.14 -8.13 3.65
CA TRP A 166 -4.32 -7.32 3.95
C TRP A 166 -4.46 -6.12 3.00
N LEU A 167 -3.37 -5.42 2.68
CA LEU A 167 -3.42 -4.32 1.73
C LEU A 167 -3.88 -4.78 0.34
N VAL A 168 -3.45 -5.96 -0.11
CA VAL A 168 -3.94 -6.57 -1.36
C VAL A 168 -5.43 -6.89 -1.27
N THR A 169 -5.88 -7.53 -0.19
CA THR A 169 -7.29 -7.91 -0.01
C THR A 169 -8.20 -6.69 0.10
N LEU A 170 -7.80 -5.67 0.86
CA LEU A 170 -8.54 -4.42 0.97
C LEU A 170 -8.59 -3.67 -0.36
N SER A 171 -7.51 -3.70 -1.14
CA SER A 171 -7.48 -3.10 -2.47
C SER A 171 -8.47 -3.78 -3.42
N ILE A 172 -8.49 -5.12 -3.47
CA ILE A 172 -9.44 -5.90 -4.27
C ILE A 172 -10.89 -5.65 -3.80
N GLY A 173 -11.13 -5.67 -2.48
CA GLY A 173 -12.45 -5.36 -1.92
C GLY A 173 -12.90 -3.94 -2.26
N SER A 174 -11.97 -2.98 -2.28
CA SER A 174 -12.24 -1.59 -2.65
C SER A 174 -12.66 -1.45 -4.11
N ILE A 175 -12.12 -2.26 -5.04
CA ILE A 175 -12.56 -2.30 -6.44
C ILE A 175 -14.03 -2.68 -6.53
N ALA A 176 -14.45 -3.72 -5.79
CA ALA A 176 -15.84 -4.17 -5.79
C ALA A 176 -16.78 -3.08 -5.24
N ILE A 177 -16.41 -2.42 -4.15
CA ILE A 177 -17.19 -1.32 -3.56
C ILE A 177 -17.25 -0.12 -4.51
N TYR A 178 -16.12 0.23 -5.14
CA TYR A 178 -16.05 1.28 -6.16
C TYR A 178 -17.03 1.00 -7.31
N ALA A 179 -17.01 -0.21 -7.86
CA ALA A 179 -17.90 -0.60 -8.96
C ALA A 179 -19.37 -0.48 -8.54
N VAL A 180 -19.74 -1.04 -7.39
CA VAL A 180 -21.12 -0.96 -6.87
C VAL A 180 -21.54 0.48 -6.62
N ALA A 181 -20.68 1.30 -6.03
CA ALA A 181 -20.96 2.70 -5.77
C ALA A 181 -21.21 3.46 -7.07
N LEU A 182 -20.34 3.28 -8.08
CA LEU A 182 -20.44 3.95 -9.38
C LEU A 182 -21.68 3.50 -10.19
N PHE A 183 -22.00 2.21 -10.18
CA PHE A 183 -23.24 1.71 -10.80
C PHE A 183 -24.48 2.28 -10.10
N SER A 184 -24.48 2.29 -8.76
CA SER A 184 -25.61 2.79 -7.98
C SER A 184 -25.87 4.29 -8.17
N THR A 185 -24.81 5.10 -8.36
CA THR A 185 -24.95 6.52 -8.67
C THR A 185 -25.43 6.73 -10.10
N SER A 186 -24.84 6.03 -11.07
CA SER A 186 -25.23 6.15 -12.47
C SER A 186 -26.70 5.79 -12.71
N LEU A 187 -27.21 4.75 -12.04
CA LEU A 187 -28.63 4.35 -12.14
C LEU A 187 -29.59 5.36 -11.48
N LYS A 188 -29.18 5.99 -10.38
CA LYS A 188 -29.99 7.01 -9.68
C LYS A 188 -29.99 8.35 -10.42
N ASP A 189 -28.92 8.66 -11.13
CA ASP A 189 -28.78 9.88 -11.93
C ASP A 189 -29.31 9.75 -13.36
N ALA A 190 -29.79 8.56 -13.76
CA ALA A 190 -30.48 8.36 -15.03
C ALA A 190 -31.68 9.33 -15.10
N PRO A 191 -31.78 10.16 -16.15
CA PRO A 191 -32.84 11.16 -16.23
C PRO A 191 -34.18 10.43 -16.28
N ARG A 192 -34.93 10.46 -15.17
CA ARG A 192 -36.38 10.29 -15.23
C ARG A 192 -36.85 11.29 -16.27
N LYS A 193 -37.29 10.81 -17.44
CA LYS A 193 -37.93 11.64 -18.45
C LYS A 193 -39.02 12.44 -17.74
N SER A 194 -38.75 13.70 -17.47
CA SER A 194 -39.77 14.62 -16.97
C SER A 194 -40.75 14.77 -18.12
N HIS A 195 -41.97 14.26 -17.96
CA HIS A 195 -43.07 14.70 -18.79
C HIS A 195 -43.14 16.22 -18.67
N ALA A 196 -42.69 16.91 -19.71
CA ALA A 196 -42.68 18.36 -19.78
C ALA A 196 -44.13 18.82 -19.91
N VAL A 197 -44.79 19.08 -18.78
CA VAL A 197 -45.98 19.92 -18.75
C VAL A 197 -45.47 21.35 -18.64
N GLY A 198 -45.70 22.12 -19.70
CA GLY A 198 -45.30 23.51 -19.81
C GLY A 198 -45.94 24.35 -18.71
N LEU A 199 -45.15 24.71 -17.71
CA LEU A 199 -45.36 25.92 -16.93
C LEU A 199 -44.02 26.59 -16.74
N GLN A 200 -43.89 27.82 -17.26
CA GLN A 200 -42.84 28.76 -16.89
C GLN A 200 -43.04 29.12 -15.40
N VAL A 201 -42.45 28.31 -14.52
CA VAL A 201 -42.28 28.64 -13.11
C VAL A 201 -41.04 29.54 -13.01
N PRO A 202 -41.06 30.62 -12.21
CA PRO A 202 -39.90 31.49 -12.02
C PRO A 202 -38.68 30.65 -11.64
N ILE A 203 -37.51 31.08 -12.10
CA ILE A 203 -36.19 30.46 -11.88
C ILE A 203 -35.97 30.29 -10.37
N GLN A 204 -36.53 29.24 -9.80
CA GLN A 204 -36.10 28.74 -8.52
C GLN A 204 -34.68 28.27 -8.78
N ARG A 205 -33.73 28.94 -8.11
CA ARG A 205 -32.36 28.47 -7.89
C ARG A 205 -32.42 26.95 -7.89
N LYS A 206 -31.77 26.30 -8.85
CA LYS A 206 -31.36 24.91 -8.70
C LYS A 206 -30.50 24.90 -7.43
N VAL A 207 -31.15 24.65 -6.29
CA VAL A 207 -30.50 24.22 -5.07
C VAL A 207 -29.53 23.16 -5.54
N PHE A 208 -28.25 23.41 -5.26
CA PHE A 208 -27.12 22.60 -5.67
C PHE A 208 -27.56 21.14 -5.83
N ARG A 209 -27.37 20.57 -7.01
CA ARG A 209 -27.33 19.12 -7.13
C ARG A 209 -26.09 18.72 -6.35
N GLU A 210 -26.25 18.52 -5.04
CA GLU A 210 -25.21 18.04 -4.13
C GLU A 210 -24.50 16.93 -4.88
N LEU A 211 -23.18 17.03 -5.05
CA LEU A 211 -22.43 15.92 -5.65
C LEU A 211 -22.76 14.70 -4.80
N ALA A 212 -23.50 13.76 -5.39
CA ALA A 212 -24.21 12.76 -4.61
C ALA A 212 -23.19 12.02 -3.71
N PRO A 213 -23.53 11.73 -2.44
CA PRO A 213 -22.63 11.01 -1.52
C PRO A 213 -22.06 9.72 -2.11
N GLY A 214 -22.74 9.11 -3.09
CA GLY A 214 -22.22 7.96 -3.83
C GLY A 214 -20.98 8.24 -4.70
N TYR A 215 -20.80 9.44 -5.25
CA TYR A 215 -19.58 9.80 -5.99
C TYR A 215 -18.39 9.95 -5.05
N ALA A 216 -18.59 10.54 -3.86
CA ALA A 216 -17.56 10.63 -2.84
C ALA A 216 -17.14 9.24 -2.33
N VAL A 217 -18.10 8.33 -2.12
CA VAL A 217 -17.82 6.92 -1.81
C VAL A 217 -17.06 6.24 -2.95
N ALA A 218 -17.55 6.34 -4.19
CA ALA A 218 -16.89 5.72 -5.34
C ALA A 218 -15.44 6.20 -5.49
N PHE A 219 -15.22 7.52 -5.42
CA PHE A 219 -13.88 8.08 -5.60
C PHE A 219 -12.93 7.73 -4.46
N SER A 220 -13.42 7.68 -3.22
CA SER A 220 -12.66 7.17 -2.06
C SER A 220 -12.20 5.72 -2.28
N PHE A 221 -13.12 4.81 -2.64
CA PHE A 221 -12.78 3.40 -2.84
C PHE A 221 -11.94 3.15 -4.10
N ALA A 222 -12.02 4.00 -5.13
CA ALA A 222 -11.10 3.96 -6.26
C ALA A 222 -9.64 4.23 -5.84
N ILE A 223 -9.43 5.16 -4.90
CA ILE A 223 -8.10 5.45 -4.35
C ILE A 223 -7.62 4.28 -3.48
N LEU A 224 -8.48 3.77 -2.59
CA LEU A 224 -8.15 2.62 -1.74
C LEU A 224 -7.88 1.34 -2.54
N ALA A 225 -8.36 1.24 -3.78
CA ALA A 225 -8.07 0.14 -4.68
C ALA A 225 -6.65 0.16 -5.26
N VAL A 226 -6.05 1.33 -5.46
CA VAL A 226 -4.79 1.48 -6.22
C VAL A 226 -3.65 1.99 -5.34
N SER A 227 -3.91 3.02 -4.54
CA SER A 227 -2.89 3.72 -3.76
C SER A 227 -2.13 2.83 -2.78
N PRO A 228 -2.77 1.93 -2.00
CA PRO A 228 -2.05 1.07 -1.07
C PRO A 228 -1.03 0.17 -1.77
N LEU A 229 -1.40 -0.42 -2.92
CA LEU A 229 -0.52 -1.28 -3.70
C LEU A 229 0.69 -0.51 -4.24
N THR A 230 0.47 0.70 -4.75
CA THR A 230 1.55 1.57 -5.25
C THR A 230 2.52 1.94 -4.13
N VAL A 231 2.01 2.29 -2.94
CA VAL A 231 2.87 2.65 -1.80
C VAL A 231 3.68 1.43 -1.33
N VAL A 232 3.04 0.28 -1.16
CA VAL A 232 3.70 -0.96 -0.74
C VAL A 232 4.75 -1.41 -1.73
N SER A 233 4.44 -1.43 -3.03
CA SER A 233 5.40 -1.82 -4.08
C SER A 233 6.64 -0.92 -4.05
N ASN A 234 6.47 0.39 -3.84
CA ASN A 234 7.59 1.32 -3.71
C ASN A 234 8.43 1.08 -2.46
N ILE A 235 7.80 0.74 -1.33
CA ILE A 235 8.51 0.46 -0.08
C ILE A 235 9.26 -0.87 -0.17
N LEU A 236 8.58 -1.95 -0.58
CA LEU A 236 9.16 -3.30 -0.68
C LEU A 236 10.25 -3.38 -1.76
N GLY A 237 10.13 -2.63 -2.85
CA GLY A 237 11.16 -2.53 -3.88
C GLY A 237 12.34 -1.62 -3.51
N SER A 238 12.43 -1.13 -2.27
CA SER A 238 13.55 -0.28 -1.82
C SER A 238 14.70 -1.13 -1.29
N ALA A 239 15.94 -0.68 -1.52
CA ALA A 239 17.13 -1.32 -0.97
C ALA A 239 17.12 -1.40 0.57
N TRP A 240 16.44 -0.46 1.23
CA TRP A 240 16.23 -0.50 2.68
C TRP A 240 15.35 -1.68 3.11
N ALA A 241 14.24 -1.91 2.40
CA ALA A 241 13.34 -3.01 2.72
C ALA A 241 14.01 -4.36 2.45
N GLU A 242 14.72 -4.51 1.33
CA GLU A 242 15.49 -5.72 1.02
C GLU A 242 16.54 -6.00 2.11
N LYS A 243 17.32 -4.99 2.50
CA LYS A 243 18.30 -5.12 3.60
C LYS A 243 17.64 -5.58 4.89
N LYS A 244 16.50 -5.00 5.26
CA LYS A 244 15.77 -5.37 6.48
C LYS A 244 15.22 -6.79 6.42
N ILE A 245 14.66 -7.21 5.29
CA ILE A 245 14.19 -8.59 5.10
C ILE A 245 15.34 -9.59 5.27
N ARG A 246 16.50 -9.31 4.67
CA ARG A 246 17.70 -10.17 4.79
C ARG A 246 18.20 -10.25 6.24
N GLU A 247 18.25 -9.12 6.96
CA GLU A 247 18.62 -9.06 8.37
C GLU A 247 17.67 -9.87 9.27
N GLU A 248 16.35 -9.71 9.08
CA GLU A 248 15.33 -10.45 9.82
C GLU A 248 15.38 -11.95 9.54
N LEU A 249 15.62 -12.35 8.28
CA LEU A 249 15.76 -13.75 7.91
C LEU A 249 16.98 -14.41 8.58
N VAL A 250 18.11 -13.70 8.62
CA VAL A 250 19.32 -14.14 9.34
C VAL A 250 19.05 -14.26 10.83
N SER A 251 18.41 -13.25 11.42
CA SER A 251 18.06 -13.26 12.84
C SER A 251 17.15 -14.46 13.20
N ALA A 252 16.19 -14.78 12.34
CA ALA A 252 15.20 -15.81 12.59
C ALA A 252 15.65 -17.24 12.27
N SER A 253 16.61 -17.45 11.35
CA SER A 253 16.97 -18.82 10.89
C SER A 253 18.43 -19.19 11.02
N PHE A 254 19.35 -18.22 11.13
CA PHE A 254 20.78 -18.48 11.09
C PHE A 254 21.34 -18.33 12.51
N HIS A 255 21.26 -19.40 13.29
CA HIS A 255 21.68 -19.41 14.70
C HIS A 255 23.05 -20.04 14.95
N VAL A 256 23.68 -20.63 13.93
CA VAL A 256 24.96 -21.32 14.08
C VAL A 256 26.11 -20.40 13.65
N LYS A 257 27.21 -20.40 14.40
CA LYS A 257 28.44 -19.69 14.01
C LYS A 257 29.10 -20.37 12.80
N ALA A 258 29.61 -19.58 11.85
CA ALA A 258 30.24 -20.09 10.64
C ALA A 258 31.51 -20.94 10.90
N SER A 259 32.19 -20.73 12.03
CA SER A 259 33.34 -21.54 12.45
C SER A 259 33.02 -23.03 12.61
N LYS A 260 31.75 -23.41 12.89
CA LYS A 260 31.34 -24.82 12.90
C LYS A 260 31.42 -25.50 11.53
N CYS A 261 31.50 -24.71 10.46
CA CYS A 261 31.65 -25.17 9.08
C CYS A 261 33.04 -24.86 8.51
N SER A 262 34.05 -24.66 9.38
CA SER A 262 35.42 -24.31 8.98
C SER A 262 35.53 -23.00 8.19
N ILE A 263 34.56 -22.09 8.36
CA ILE A 263 34.60 -20.73 7.82
C ILE A 263 35.04 -19.82 8.96
N ASP A 264 36.35 -19.64 9.07
CA ASP A 264 36.98 -18.75 10.04
C ASP A 264 37.44 -17.45 9.35
N GLY A 265 37.44 -16.33 10.09
CA GLY A 265 37.93 -15.04 9.60
C GLY A 265 36.89 -14.09 8.97
N ILE A 266 35.60 -14.45 8.98
CA ILE A 266 34.50 -13.56 8.56
C ILE A 266 33.62 -13.24 9.77
N ASP A 267 33.87 -12.09 10.39
CA ASP A 267 33.10 -11.64 11.54
C ASP A 267 31.62 -11.40 11.18
N GLY A 268 30.72 -12.00 11.96
CA GLY A 268 29.28 -11.89 11.75
C GLY A 268 28.68 -12.90 10.78
N ALA A 269 29.49 -13.79 10.17
CA ALA A 269 28.98 -14.88 9.35
C ALA A 269 28.22 -15.90 10.20
N LYS A 270 27.03 -16.29 9.72
CA LYS A 270 26.15 -17.27 10.39
C LYS A 270 25.72 -18.36 9.42
N VAL A 271 25.36 -19.51 9.96
CA VAL A 271 24.97 -20.69 9.20
C VAL A 271 23.59 -21.18 9.64
N ALA A 272 22.80 -21.57 8.67
CA ALA A 272 21.59 -22.38 8.84
C ALA A 272 21.85 -23.75 8.25
N PHE A 273 21.70 -24.80 9.06
CA PHE A 273 21.79 -26.18 8.56
C PHE A 273 20.52 -26.54 7.82
N LEU A 274 20.70 -27.23 6.69
CA LEU A 274 19.64 -27.87 5.95
C LEU A 274 19.72 -29.38 6.18
N ASN A 275 18.81 -30.12 5.56
CA ASN A 275 18.86 -31.57 5.56
C ASN A 275 20.10 -32.07 4.77
N ASP A 276 20.54 -33.28 5.10
CA ASP A 276 21.57 -34.04 4.38
C ASP A 276 22.96 -33.37 4.29
N GLY A 277 23.39 -32.68 5.36
CA GLY A 277 24.74 -32.08 5.43
C GLY A 277 24.94 -30.85 4.54
N LYS A 278 23.87 -30.36 3.92
CA LYS A 278 23.84 -29.07 3.24
C LYS A 278 23.62 -27.98 4.28
N ALA A 279 24.16 -26.79 4.03
CA ALA A 279 23.93 -25.63 4.86
C ALA A 279 23.93 -24.38 4.01
N ILE A 280 23.49 -23.27 4.59
CA ILE A 280 23.53 -21.96 3.95
C ILE A 280 24.31 -21.06 4.88
N VAL A 281 25.30 -20.36 4.32
CA VAL A 281 26.00 -19.30 5.03
C VAL A 281 25.39 -17.95 4.66
N ALA A 282 25.11 -17.15 5.68
CA ALA A 282 24.79 -15.75 5.57
C ALA A 282 26.07 -14.94 5.83
N LEU A 283 26.57 -14.29 4.79
CA LEU A 283 27.77 -13.46 4.82
C LEU A 283 27.37 -11.98 4.98
N PRO A 284 27.90 -11.25 5.96
CA PRO A 284 27.63 -9.83 6.11
C PRO A 284 28.04 -9.04 4.86
N HIS A 285 27.20 -8.09 4.47
CA HIS A 285 27.42 -7.24 3.30
C HIS A 285 26.95 -5.82 3.59
N GLU A 286 27.79 -4.80 3.38
CA GLU A 286 27.49 -3.41 3.80
C GLU A 286 26.16 -2.87 3.24
N LYS A 287 25.94 -3.07 1.94
CA LYS A 287 24.75 -2.59 1.22
C LYS A 287 23.49 -3.45 1.42
N LEU A 288 23.62 -4.78 1.32
CA LEU A 288 22.48 -5.72 1.34
C LEU A 288 22.17 -6.25 2.75
N GLY A 289 22.98 -5.93 3.76
CA GLY A 289 22.92 -6.56 5.08
C GLY A 289 23.59 -7.93 5.06
N PHE A 290 23.03 -8.87 4.28
CA PHE A 290 23.59 -10.23 4.13
C PHE A 290 23.45 -10.78 2.71
N VAL A 291 24.42 -11.58 2.29
CA VAL A 291 24.37 -12.41 1.08
C VAL A 291 24.32 -13.88 1.51
N PHE A 292 23.45 -14.65 0.87
CA PHE A 292 23.27 -16.06 1.16
C PHE A 292 24.03 -16.91 0.14
N GLN A 293 24.75 -17.92 0.61
CA GLN A 293 25.41 -18.89 -0.25
C GLN A 293 25.17 -20.31 0.26
N PRO A 294 24.74 -21.25 -0.61
CA PRO A 294 24.69 -22.65 -0.24
C PRO A 294 26.12 -23.19 -0.09
N ILE A 295 26.35 -23.95 0.97
CA ILE A 295 27.63 -24.58 1.29
C ILE A 295 27.39 -26.04 1.69
N THR A 296 28.43 -26.86 1.58
CA THR A 296 28.44 -28.19 2.20
C THR A 296 29.12 -28.06 3.55
N CYS A 297 28.45 -28.46 4.63
CA CYS A 297 29.01 -28.40 5.97
C CYS A 297 28.96 -29.79 6.61
N VAL A 298 30.13 -30.45 6.62
CA VAL A 298 30.28 -31.77 7.21
C VAL A 298 30.35 -31.61 8.72
N THR A 299 29.20 -31.70 9.38
CA THR A 299 29.14 -31.84 10.83
C THR A 299 29.22 -33.32 11.18
N ASN A 300 30.27 -33.72 11.90
CA ASN A 300 30.35 -35.07 12.45
C ASN A 300 29.33 -35.18 13.60
N TRP A 301 28.17 -35.75 13.32
CA TRP A 301 27.18 -36.10 14.34
C TRP A 301 27.69 -37.32 15.11
N MET A 302 27.69 -37.23 16.45
CA MET A 302 28.05 -38.39 17.29
C MET A 302 26.95 -39.43 17.25
N ASP A 303 27.35 -40.71 17.25
CA ASP A 303 26.42 -41.83 17.40
C ASP A 303 25.74 -41.75 18.79
N PRO A 304 24.42 -42.01 18.90
CA PRO A 304 23.75 -42.18 20.19
C PRO A 304 24.54 -43.01 21.22
N ALA A 305 25.24 -44.06 20.79
CA ALA A 305 26.09 -44.88 21.66
C ALA A 305 27.26 -44.09 22.27
N GLN A 306 27.92 -43.24 21.48
CA GLN A 306 29.01 -42.38 21.93
C GLN A 306 28.51 -41.33 22.93
N ILE A 307 27.30 -40.79 22.73
CA ILE A 307 26.69 -39.83 23.66
C ILE A 307 26.38 -40.51 25.01
N ILE A 308 25.86 -41.73 25.00
CA ILE A 308 25.56 -42.50 26.21
C ILE A 308 26.85 -42.84 26.98
N GLU A 309 27.93 -43.18 26.28
CA GLU A 309 29.22 -43.48 26.89
C GLU A 309 29.84 -42.23 27.55
N ILE A 310 29.78 -41.07 26.88
CA ILE A 310 30.21 -39.78 27.46
C ILE A 310 29.38 -39.43 28.69
N TYR A 311 28.05 -39.58 28.64
CA TYR A 311 27.18 -39.27 29.77
C TYR A 311 27.45 -40.17 30.99
N LYS A 312 27.63 -41.47 30.77
CA LYS A 312 27.95 -42.43 31.84
C LYS A 312 29.32 -42.15 32.46
N ASN A 313 30.32 -41.87 31.65
CA ASN A 313 31.68 -41.58 32.12
C ASN A 313 31.79 -40.20 32.82
N GLY A 314 30.92 -39.25 32.47
CA GLY A 314 30.83 -37.94 33.12
C GLY A 314 30.18 -37.98 34.52
N ASN A 315 29.28 -38.92 34.78
CA ASN A 315 28.65 -39.12 36.09
C ASN A 315 29.45 -40.04 37.04
N SER A 316 30.48 -40.74 36.56
CA SER A 316 31.38 -41.55 37.39
C SER A 316 32.52 -40.76 38.04
N ALA A 317 32.56 -39.44 37.85
CA ALA A 317 33.57 -38.53 38.41
C ALA A 317 33.02 -37.52 39.44
N SER A 318 31.77 -37.71 39.91
CA SER A 318 31.18 -36.95 41.03
C SER A 318 31.05 -37.80 42.28
#